data_AF-A0A1P8NEN8-F1
#
_entry.id   AF-A0A1P8NEN8-F1
#
_cell.length_a   1.000
_cell.length_b   1.000
_cell.length_c   1.000
_cell.angle_alpha   90.00
_cell.angle_beta   90.00
_cell.angle_gamma   90.00
#
_symmetry.space_group_name_H-M   'P 1'
#
loop_
_entity.id
_entity.type
_entity.pdbx_description
1 polymer ?
#
loop_
_entity_poly.entity_id
_entity_poly.type
_entity_poly.pdbx_seq_one_letter_code
_entity_poly.pdbx_strand_id
1 'polypeptide(L)'
;MPFIPSLMGWGYEESEMADFLEDLAARLAGADPVVLYIDDDPSQAIARAVDREGPAWKDWFLAKLGDYPVDPPVRDLETAHRYLQRERDVTLRLLAELPWQVIVIEQPVPPSAEGVQRLAREQLEPVLDHMMRQRP
;
A
#
# COMPACT_ATOMS: atom_id res chain seq x y z
N MET A 1 -2.90 -8.98 4.02
CA MET A 1 -2.91 -7.66 3.37
C MET A 1 -3.95 -6.81 4.08
N PRO A 2 -3.54 -5.81 4.87
CA PRO A 2 -4.51 -4.93 5.50
C PRO A 2 -5.25 -4.14 4.42
N PHE A 3 -6.57 -4.06 4.53
CA PHE A 3 -7.48 -3.49 3.52
C PHE A 3 -7.46 -1.95 3.50
N ILE A 4 -6.37 -1.29 3.92
CA ILE A 4 -6.32 0.16 4.18
C ILE A 4 -6.75 0.99 2.95
N PRO A 5 -6.23 0.77 1.72
CA PRO A 5 -6.73 1.46 0.54
C PRO A 5 -8.25 1.32 0.30
N SER A 6 -8.80 0.14 0.61
CA SER A 6 -10.24 -0.10 0.45
C SER A 6 -11.05 0.57 1.54
N LEU A 7 -10.59 0.54 2.80
CA LEU A 7 -11.23 1.25 3.90
C LEU A 7 -11.25 2.76 3.64
N MET A 8 -10.13 3.32 3.17
CA MET A 8 -10.08 4.72 2.74
C MET A 8 -11.05 5.01 1.59
N GLY A 9 -11.07 4.15 0.56
CA GLY A 9 -11.99 4.26 -0.56
C GLY A 9 -13.47 4.07 -0.19
N TRP A 10 -13.76 3.54 1.00
CA TRP A 10 -15.12 3.46 1.56
C TRP A 10 -15.45 4.61 2.52
N GLY A 11 -14.51 5.52 2.78
CA GLY A 11 -14.71 6.69 3.63
C GLY A 11 -14.53 6.42 5.13
N TYR A 12 -13.85 5.35 5.52
CA TYR A 12 -13.50 5.13 6.93
C TYR A 12 -12.43 6.12 7.38
N GLU A 13 -12.59 6.61 8.61
CA GLU A 13 -11.64 7.52 9.24
C GLU A 13 -10.38 6.77 9.70
N GLU A 14 -9.26 7.50 9.82
CA GLU A 14 -7.96 6.92 10.19
C GLU A 14 -8.00 6.20 11.55
N SER A 15 -8.76 6.71 12.51
CA SER A 15 -8.99 6.06 13.80
C SER A 15 -9.75 4.74 13.68
N GLU A 16 -10.77 4.65 12.81
CA GLU A 16 -11.53 3.40 12.63
C GLU A 16 -10.66 2.33 11.95
N MET A 17 -9.80 2.77 11.03
CA MET A 17 -8.81 1.89 10.41
C MET A 17 -7.76 1.43 11.42
N ALA A 18 -7.29 2.31 12.31
CA ALA A 18 -6.34 1.96 13.37
C ALA A 18 -6.94 0.91 14.32
N ASP A 19 -8.17 1.13 14.81
CA ASP A 19 -8.87 0.18 15.70
C ASP A 19 -9.02 -1.20 15.03
N PHE A 20 -9.38 -1.24 13.74
CA PHE A 20 -9.46 -2.48 12.98
C PHE A 20 -8.12 -3.20 12.88
N LEU A 21 -7.04 -2.46 12.63
CA LEU A 21 -5.70 -3.04 12.49
C LEU A 21 -5.14 -3.53 13.84
N GLU A 22 -5.45 -2.83 14.93
CA GLU A 22 -5.10 -3.25 16.28
C GLU A 22 -5.79 -4.58 16.66
N ASP A 23 -7.11 -4.70 16.44
CA ASP A 23 -7.84 -5.96 16.64
C ASP A 23 -7.25 -7.09 15.78
N LEU A 24 -6.92 -6.79 14.51
CA LEU A 24 -6.30 -7.76 13.62
C LEU A 24 -4.91 -8.18 14.10
N ALA A 25 -4.09 -7.24 14.58
CA ALA A 25 -2.77 -7.53 15.13
C ALA A 25 -2.85 -8.39 16.38
N ALA A 26 -3.79 -8.11 17.28
CA ALA A 26 -4.03 -8.91 18.48
C ALA A 26 -4.41 -10.35 18.14
N ARG A 27 -5.26 -10.56 17.12
CA ARG A 27 -5.64 -11.90 16.64
C ARG A 27 -4.49 -12.66 15.98
N LEU A 28 -3.48 -11.97 15.49
CA LEU A 28 -2.31 -12.53 14.81
C LEU A 28 -1.05 -12.56 15.69
N ALA A 29 -1.15 -12.29 16.99
CA ALA A 29 -0.01 -12.13 17.90
C ALA A 29 0.93 -13.35 18.00
N GLY A 30 0.54 -14.52 17.50
CA GLY A 30 1.41 -15.72 17.44
C GLY A 30 1.89 -16.10 16.03
N ALA A 31 1.53 -15.33 15.00
CA ALA A 31 1.85 -15.63 13.61
C ALA A 31 3.03 -14.82 13.06
N ASP A 32 3.47 -13.77 13.77
CA ASP A 32 4.57 -12.86 13.41
C ASP A 32 4.56 -12.49 11.91
N PRO A 33 3.47 -11.90 11.38
CA PRO A 33 3.35 -11.67 9.96
C PRO A 33 4.38 -10.64 9.48
N VAL A 34 4.92 -10.91 8.29
CA VAL A 34 5.75 -9.95 7.55
C VAL A 34 4.90 -9.30 6.47
N VAL A 35 4.87 -7.97 6.44
CA VAL A 35 4.17 -7.18 5.42
C VAL A 35 5.18 -6.62 4.45
N LEU A 36 5.05 -6.99 3.17
CA LEU A 36 5.78 -6.34 2.08
C LEU A 36 4.90 -5.24 1.50
N TYR A 37 5.34 -3.99 1.61
CA TYR A 37 4.68 -2.84 0.98
C TYR A 37 5.49 -2.40 -0.23
N ILE A 38 4.95 -2.54 -1.43
CA ILE A 38 5.61 -2.09 -2.66
C ILE A 38 5.25 -0.62 -2.84
N ASP A 39 6.25 0.24 -2.72
CA ASP A 39 6.09 1.67 -2.78
C ASP A 39 6.50 2.23 -4.14
N ASP A 40 5.76 3.24 -4.60
CA ASP A 40 5.98 3.89 -5.87
C ASP A 40 5.47 5.34 -5.79
N ASP A 41 6.04 6.22 -6.59
CA ASP A 41 5.52 7.58 -6.70
C ASP A 41 4.18 7.54 -7.47
N PRO A 42 3.05 7.97 -6.89
CA PRO A 42 1.76 7.81 -7.54
C PRO A 42 1.65 8.61 -8.85
N SER A 43 2.34 9.74 -8.99
CA SER A 43 2.32 10.52 -10.24
C SER A 43 2.97 9.74 -11.38
N GLN A 44 4.13 9.13 -11.12
CA GLN A 44 4.86 8.34 -12.09
C GLN A 44 4.12 7.02 -12.37
N ALA A 45 3.54 6.41 -11.35
CA ALA A 45 2.76 5.18 -11.48
C ALA A 45 1.51 5.38 -12.36
N ILE A 46 0.74 6.45 -12.12
CA ILE A 46 -0.42 6.78 -12.95
C ILE A 46 0.03 7.10 -14.37
N ALA A 47 1.06 7.93 -14.57
CA ALA A 47 1.54 8.27 -15.91
C ALA A 47 1.90 7.01 -16.72
N ARG A 48 2.68 6.10 -16.14
CA ARG A 48 3.01 4.81 -16.77
C ARG A 48 1.79 3.95 -17.08
N ALA A 49 0.80 3.94 -16.20
CA ALA A 49 -0.43 3.19 -16.43
C ALA A 49 -1.25 3.80 -17.57
N VAL A 50 -1.34 5.13 -17.66
CA VAL A 50 -1.99 5.81 -18.79
C VAL A 50 -1.26 5.53 -20.10
N ASP A 51 0.08 5.58 -20.10
CA ASP A 51 0.88 5.28 -21.30
C ASP A 51 0.71 3.83 -21.77
N ARG A 52 0.58 2.89 -20.82
CA ARG A 52 0.44 1.46 -21.11
C ARG A 52 -0.99 1.07 -21.54
N GLU A 53 -2.00 1.57 -20.84
CA GLU A 53 -3.40 1.13 -20.95
C GLU A 53 -4.26 2.06 -21.83
N GLY A 54 -3.80 3.29 -22.04
CA GLY A 54 -4.44 4.29 -22.87
C GLY A 54 -5.59 5.09 -22.20
N PRO A 55 -6.24 5.99 -22.96
CA PRO A 55 -7.20 6.94 -22.41
C PRO A 55 -8.46 6.32 -21.79
N ALA A 56 -8.96 5.20 -22.33
CA ALA A 56 -10.14 4.54 -21.80
C ALA A 56 -9.93 4.01 -20.37
N TRP A 57 -8.73 3.50 -20.09
CA TRP A 57 -8.34 3.08 -18.75
C TRP A 57 -8.27 4.27 -17.80
N LYS A 58 -7.69 5.39 -18.24
CA LYS A 58 -7.62 6.63 -17.45
C LYS A 58 -9.01 7.11 -17.04
N ASP A 59 -9.95 7.17 -17.99
CA ASP A 59 -11.31 7.65 -17.73
C ASP A 59 -12.06 6.71 -16.79
N TRP A 60 -11.92 5.39 -16.98
CA TRP A 60 -12.45 4.40 -16.03
C TRP A 60 -11.84 4.55 -14.62
N PHE A 61 -10.53 4.74 -14.53
CA PHE A 61 -9.82 4.85 -13.26
C PHE A 61 -10.26 6.09 -12.49
N LEU A 62 -10.37 7.24 -13.17
CA LEU A 62 -10.87 8.47 -12.58
C LEU A 62 -12.34 8.37 -12.16
N ALA A 63 -13.19 7.72 -12.97
CA ALA A 63 -14.58 7.45 -12.60
C ALA A 63 -14.67 6.59 -11.33
N LYS A 64 -13.88 5.50 -11.28
CA LYS A 64 -13.82 4.62 -10.11
C LYS A 64 -13.42 5.37 -8.84
N LEU A 65 -12.37 6.20 -8.89
CA LEU A 65 -11.95 6.99 -7.74
C LEU A 65 -12.96 8.10 -7.40
N GLY A 66 -13.63 8.66 -8.40
CA GLY A 66 -14.68 9.67 -8.21
C GLY A 66 -15.93 9.15 -7.50
N ASP A 67 -16.16 7.83 -7.53
CA ASP A 67 -17.25 7.17 -6.79
C ASP A 67 -16.93 6.98 -5.30
N TYR A 68 -15.69 7.20 -4.87
CA TYR A 68 -15.31 7.07 -3.46
C TYR A 68 -15.85 8.25 -2.64
N PRO A 69 -16.42 8.02 -1.43
CA PRO A 69 -16.93 9.07 -0.56
C PRO A 69 -15.78 9.75 0.20
N VAL A 70 -14.83 10.33 -0.53
CA VAL A 70 -13.61 10.94 0.02
C VAL A 70 -13.64 12.47 -0.12
N ASP A 71 -13.07 13.16 0.86
CA ASP A 71 -12.89 14.60 0.83
C ASP A 71 -11.39 14.97 0.86
N PRO A 72 -10.87 15.75 -0.09
CA PRO A 72 -11.54 16.25 -1.31
C PRO A 72 -11.89 15.15 -2.32
N PRO A 73 -12.95 15.31 -3.14
CA PRO A 73 -13.32 14.32 -4.15
C PRO A 73 -12.33 14.29 -5.32
N VAL A 74 -12.14 13.10 -5.88
CA VAL A 74 -11.29 12.87 -7.06
C VAL A 74 -12.05 13.20 -8.35
N ARG A 75 -11.48 14.05 -9.19
CA ARG A 75 -12.13 14.54 -10.43
C ARG A 75 -11.22 14.51 -11.66
N ASP A 76 -9.92 14.50 -11.45
CA ASP A 76 -8.89 14.59 -12.47
C ASP A 76 -7.59 13.93 -11.97
N LEU A 77 -6.56 13.92 -12.81
CA LEU A 77 -5.28 13.30 -12.47
C LEU A 77 -4.58 14.00 -11.30
N GLU A 78 -4.78 15.32 -11.13
CA GLU A 78 -4.16 16.07 -10.05
C GLU A 78 -4.76 15.68 -8.69
N THR A 79 -6.10 15.67 -8.60
CA THR A 79 -6.82 15.24 -7.41
C THR A 79 -6.65 13.75 -7.13
N ALA A 80 -6.57 12.91 -8.17
CA ALA A 80 -6.23 11.49 -8.02
C ALA A 80 -4.82 11.29 -7.45
N HIS A 81 -3.84 12.05 -7.92
CA HIS A 81 -2.47 12.01 -7.40
C HIS A 81 -2.45 12.37 -5.91
N ARG A 82 -3.10 13.48 -5.52
CA ARG A 82 -3.18 13.89 -4.10
C ARG A 82 -3.86 12.82 -3.23
N TYR A 83 -4.94 12.22 -3.74
CA TYR A 83 -5.64 11.14 -3.05
C TYR A 83 -4.71 9.94 -2.81
N LEU A 84 -4.00 9.47 -3.85
CA LEU A 84 -3.10 8.32 -3.73
C LEU A 84 -1.86 8.60 -2.87
N GLN A 85 -1.36 9.84 -2.88
CA GLN A 85 -0.30 10.26 -1.95
C GLN A 85 -0.80 10.18 -0.50
N ARG A 86 -2.01 10.70 -0.22
CA ARG A 86 -2.62 10.58 1.12
C ARG A 86 -2.84 9.12 1.49
N GLU A 87 -3.33 8.30 0.56
CA GLU A 87 -3.55 6.85 0.77
C GLU A 87 -2.25 6.13 1.14
N ARG A 88 -1.16 6.40 0.41
CA ARG A 88 0.18 5.91 0.71
C ARG A 88 0.63 6.31 2.11
N ASP A 89 0.53 7.61 2.44
CA ASP A 89 1.04 8.14 3.70
C ASP A 89 0.25 7.59 4.91
N VAL A 90 -1.07 7.48 4.80
CA VAL A 90 -1.93 6.87 5.83
C VAL A 90 -1.60 5.38 5.97
N THR A 91 -1.45 4.66 4.85
CA THR A 91 -1.12 3.23 4.88
C THR A 91 0.21 2.97 5.59
N LEU A 92 1.27 3.70 5.22
CA LEU A 92 2.58 3.54 5.83
C LEU A 92 2.58 3.94 7.31
N ARG A 93 1.85 5.00 7.68
CA ARG A 93 1.74 5.43 9.09
C ARG A 93 1.04 4.36 9.94
N LEU A 94 -0.11 3.87 9.49
CA LEU A 94 -0.85 2.83 10.21
C LEU A 94 -0.06 1.52 10.31
N LEU A 95 0.64 1.13 9.25
CA LEU A 95 1.49 -0.06 9.27
C LEU A 95 2.65 0.06 10.27
N ALA A 96 3.22 1.26 10.44
CA ALA A 96 4.33 1.49 11.36
C ALA A 96 3.94 1.35 12.84
N GLU A 97 2.67 1.49 13.18
CA GLU A 97 2.15 1.33 14.54
C GLU A 97 1.87 -0.13 14.93
N LEU A 98 1.92 -1.07 13.96
CA LEU A 98 1.64 -2.47 14.20
C LEU A 98 2.89 -3.23 14.68
N PRO A 99 2.73 -4.28 15.50
CA PRO A 99 3.85 -5.12 15.94
C PRO A 99 4.39 -6.04 14.83
N TRP A 100 4.03 -5.79 13.58
CA TRP A 100 4.40 -6.61 12.44
C TRP A 100 5.71 -6.13 11.82
N GLN A 101 6.46 -7.05 11.21
CA GLN A 101 7.63 -6.64 10.43
C GLN A 101 7.15 -6.08 9.10
N VAL A 102 7.24 -4.75 8.94
CA VAL A 102 6.94 -4.08 7.68
C VAL A 102 8.23 -3.86 6.90
N ILE A 103 8.25 -4.30 5.64
CA ILE A 103 9.36 -4.10 4.71
C ILE A 103 8.83 -3.29 3.54
N VAL A 104 9.35 -2.07 3.39
CA VAL A 104 8.98 -1.17 2.30
C VAL A 104 9.95 -1.38 1.14
N ILE A 105 9.42 -1.78 -0.01
CA ILE A 105 10.18 -2.05 -1.22
C ILE A 105 9.90 -0.92 -2.20
N GLU A 106 10.84 0.01 -2.31
CA GLU A 106 10.78 1.06 -3.33
C GLU A 106 10.90 0.43 -4.72
N GLN A 107 9.99 0.83 -5.62
CA GLN A 107 10.02 0.43 -7.03
C GLN A 107 11.35 0.80 -7.69
N PRO A 108 12.04 -0.14 -8.36
CA PRO A 108 13.23 0.18 -9.12
C PRO A 108 12.90 1.13 -10.29
N VAL A 109 13.92 1.88 -10.74
CA VAL A 109 13.80 2.74 -11.92
C VAL A 109 14.72 2.19 -13.03
N PRO A 110 14.18 1.65 -14.14
CA PRO A 110 12.76 1.54 -14.48
C PRO A 110 12.03 0.43 -13.69
N PRO A 111 10.69 0.55 -13.54
CA PRO A 111 9.89 -0.47 -12.89
C PRO A 111 10.03 -1.85 -13.50
N SER A 112 10.27 -2.86 -12.65
CA SER A 112 10.34 -4.26 -13.09
C SER A 112 9.87 -5.22 -12.01
N ALA A 113 9.06 -6.20 -12.41
CA ALA A 113 8.62 -7.26 -11.51
C ALA A 113 9.82 -8.08 -10.98
N GLU A 114 10.81 -8.36 -11.83
CA GLU A 114 12.04 -9.05 -11.44
C GLU A 114 12.85 -8.24 -10.42
N GLY A 115 13.00 -6.92 -10.63
CA GLY A 115 13.70 -6.05 -9.69
C GLY A 115 13.00 -5.98 -8.33
N VAL A 116 11.67 -5.83 -8.31
CA VAL A 116 10.88 -5.86 -7.07
C VAL A 116 11.00 -7.22 -6.37
N GLN A 117 10.93 -8.33 -7.11
CA GLN A 117 11.10 -9.67 -6.53
C GLN A 117 12.49 -9.88 -5.94
N ARG A 118 13.53 -9.40 -6.62
CA ARG A 118 14.91 -9.48 -6.14
C ARG A 118 15.07 -8.67 -4.85
N LEU A 119 14.64 -7.41 -4.83
CA LEU A 119 14.68 -6.55 -3.65
C LEU A 119 13.87 -7.13 -2.48
N ALA A 120 12.68 -7.68 -2.77
CA ALA A 120 11.86 -8.36 -1.78
C ALA A 120 12.63 -9.52 -1.11
N ARG A 121 13.30 -10.37 -1.90
CA ARG A 121 14.09 -11.49 -1.39
C ARG A 121 15.26 -11.02 -0.55
N GLU A 122 16.04 -10.08 -1.07
CA GLU A 122 17.22 -9.52 -0.39
C GLU A 122 16.86 -8.92 0.98
N GLN A 123 15.72 -8.25 1.09
CA GLN A 123 15.27 -7.65 2.35
C GLN A 123 14.56 -8.63 3.28
N LEU A 124 13.90 -9.65 2.74
CA LEU A 124 13.17 -10.65 3.53
C LEU A 124 14.11 -11.70 4.14
N GLU A 125 15.23 -12.01 3.49
CA GLU A 125 16.16 -13.06 3.92
C GLU A 125 16.69 -12.87 5.36
N PRO A 126 17.17 -11.69 5.79
CA PRO A 126 17.60 -11.47 7.18
C PRO A 126 16.46 -11.64 8.20
N VAL A 127 15.23 -11.29 7.81
CA VAL A 127 14.04 -11.40 8.67
C VAL A 127 13.68 -12.87 8.87
N LEU A 128 13.62 -13.66 7.79
CA LEU A 128 13.34 -15.09 7.87
C LEU A 128 14.41 -15.82 8.70
N ASP A 129 15.67 -15.47 8.50
CA ASP A 129 16.79 -15.98 9.27
C ASP A 129 16.66 -15.71 10.77
N HIS A 130 16.23 -14.50 11.13
CA HIS A 130 15.96 -14.14 12.53
C HIS A 130 14.79 -14.96 13.10
N MET A 131 13.68 -15.05 12.36
CA MET A 131 12.50 -15.81 12.78
C MET A 131 12.80 -17.30 12.97
N MET A 132 13.59 -17.91 12.07
CA MET A 132 13.96 -19.33 12.18
C MET A 132 14.85 -19.60 13.40
N ARG A 133 15.76 -18.69 13.76
CA ARG A 133 16.64 -18.83 14.93
C ARG A 133 15.92 -18.68 16.27
N GLN A 134 14.75 -18.04 16.28
CA GLN A 134 13.95 -17.82 17.49
C GLN A 134 12.84 -18.86 17.70
N ARG A 135 12.68 -19.81 16.77
CA ARG A 135 11.76 -20.93 17.00
C ARG A 135 12.36 -21.92 18.01
N PRO A 136 11.61 -22.28 19.08
CA PRO A 136 12.06 -23.22 20.10
C PRO A 136 12.21 -24.66 19.58
#